data_AF-E4YKY9-F1
#
_entry.id   AF-E4YKY9-F1
#
_cell.length_a   1.000
_cell.length_b   1.000
_cell.length_c   1.000
_cell.angle_alpha   90.00
_cell.angle_beta   90.00
_cell.angle_gamma   90.00
#
_symmetry.space_group_name_H-M   'P 1'
#
loop_
_entity.id
_entity.type
_entity.pdbx_description
1 polymer ?
#
loop_
_entity_poly.entity_id
_entity_poly.type
_entity_poly.pdbx_seq_one_letter_code
_entity_poly.pdbx_strand_id
1 'polypeptide(L)'
;MKILKLSLAVPAIINAQKEDKGPTRGPRGRGRKLEEIKAMYQSQLQSKQNRSQIFERTGDLDEDDQKSRALSFAFLEQFSKYKAWREPSRDSNNDLFISFDDNRDMIIQQLDHHLEATQDSPYDRLPNYDQLLEYGCYCNLLDQKITQGQGDPVDEIDEACRAWRRCSYCRVQKDITNYTRIDDVDCEPLITPYQLFFDYDANMYNCNKNIENQCARNACTCDGELALRLAELAPVFNKKFSRAGGFDKKQCQWKLRTGPNPPDECCGNYPNRFPYNTNFGDQQCCKDEVYRPNDGQCCVKGRVTFCSF
;
A
#
# COMPACT_ATOMS: atom_id res chain seq x y z
N MET A 1 -40.02 4.83 -51.30
CA MET A 1 -39.32 4.21 -52.47
C MET A 1 -37.84 4.55 -52.36
N LYS A 2 -36.92 3.57 -52.51
CA LYS A 2 -35.43 3.67 -52.48
C LYS A 2 -34.86 4.20 -51.14
N ILE A 3 -33.95 3.55 -50.37
CA ILE A 3 -33.01 2.42 -50.49
C ILE A 3 -31.77 2.62 -51.41
N LEU A 4 -30.58 2.28 -50.86
CA LEU A 4 -29.24 2.06 -51.47
C LEU A 4 -28.39 3.32 -51.78
N LYS A 5 -27.04 3.35 -51.64
CA LYS A 5 -26.01 2.54 -50.90
C LYS A 5 -24.60 3.19 -51.13
N LEU A 6 -23.53 2.54 -50.62
CA LEU A 6 -22.06 2.72 -50.93
C LEU A 6 -21.33 3.91 -50.27
N SER A 7 -20.03 3.82 -49.93
CA SER A 7 -19.11 2.65 -49.88
C SER A 7 -18.06 2.74 -48.75
N LEU A 8 -17.43 1.60 -48.45
CA LEU A 8 -16.18 1.49 -47.69
C LEU A 8 -14.97 1.64 -48.63
N ALA A 9 -13.83 2.10 -48.10
CA ALA A 9 -12.51 1.90 -48.68
C ALA A 9 -11.43 1.85 -47.59
N VAL A 10 -10.50 0.90 -47.71
CA VAL A 10 -9.34 0.68 -46.82
C VAL A 10 -8.07 0.63 -47.67
N PRO A 11 -6.97 1.30 -47.30
CA PRO A 11 -5.62 0.94 -47.74
C PRO A 11 -4.98 0.03 -46.67
N ALA A 12 -4.69 -1.24 -46.95
CA ALA A 12 -3.64 -1.78 -47.84
C ALA A 12 -2.27 -1.85 -47.16
N ILE A 13 -1.78 -3.09 -47.01
CA ILE A 13 -0.57 -3.50 -46.30
C ILE A 13 0.65 -3.40 -47.22
N ILE A 14 1.81 -3.00 -46.69
CA ILE A 14 3.11 -3.25 -47.33
C ILE A 14 4.00 -4.01 -46.33
N ASN A 15 4.52 -5.16 -46.79
CA ASN A 15 5.48 -5.99 -46.05
C ASN A 15 6.91 -5.45 -46.22
N ALA A 16 7.73 -5.59 -45.18
CA ALA A 16 9.19 -5.63 -45.28
C ALA A 16 9.72 -6.79 -44.42
N GLN A 17 10.56 -7.64 -45.02
CA GLN A 17 11.18 -8.80 -44.37
C GLN A 17 12.35 -8.30 -43.50
N LYS A 18 12.35 -8.53 -42.18
CA LYS A 18 12.88 -9.72 -41.48
C LYS A 18 14.39 -9.95 -41.68
N GLU A 19 15.19 -9.42 -40.77
CA GLU A 19 16.45 -10.04 -40.35
C GLU A 19 16.29 -10.62 -38.93
N ASP A 20 16.91 -11.78 -38.70
CA ASP A 20 16.65 -12.63 -37.55
C ASP A 20 17.71 -12.44 -36.44
N LYS A 21 17.30 -11.91 -35.29
CA LYS A 21 18.07 -11.98 -34.04
C LYS A 21 17.14 -12.44 -32.93
N GLY A 22 17.47 -13.59 -32.33
CA GLY A 22 16.55 -14.37 -31.49
C GLY A 22 16.04 -13.64 -30.23
N PRO A 23 14.88 -14.07 -29.69
CA PRO A 23 14.21 -13.36 -28.62
C PRO A 23 14.92 -13.53 -27.27
N THR A 24 15.60 -12.48 -26.81
CA THR A 24 15.95 -12.32 -25.40
C THR A 24 14.65 -12.18 -24.58
N ARG A 25 14.32 -13.22 -23.80
CA ARG A 25 13.13 -13.25 -22.93
C ARG A 25 13.31 -12.32 -21.71
N GLY A 26 13.13 -11.01 -21.92
CA GLY A 26 13.00 -10.03 -20.84
C GLY A 26 11.62 -10.05 -20.17
N PRO A 27 11.48 -9.53 -18.93
CA PRO A 27 10.31 -9.73 -18.06
C PRO A 27 9.07 -8.87 -18.42
N ARG A 28 8.83 -8.57 -19.70
CA ARG A 28 7.72 -7.68 -20.15
C ARG A 28 6.31 -8.27 -20.00
N GLY A 29 6.18 -9.58 -19.78
CA GLY A 29 4.89 -10.26 -19.69
C GLY A 29 4.17 -10.15 -18.33
N ARG A 30 4.90 -9.98 -17.22
CA ARG A 30 4.32 -9.98 -15.87
C ARG A 30 3.67 -8.63 -15.52
N GLY A 31 4.34 -7.52 -15.85
CA GLY A 31 3.82 -6.17 -15.60
C GLY A 31 2.53 -5.85 -16.35
N ARG A 32 2.43 -6.19 -17.65
CA ARG A 32 1.20 -5.92 -18.43
C ARG A 32 -0.02 -6.63 -17.85
N LYS A 33 0.13 -7.88 -17.40
CA LYS A 33 -0.95 -8.65 -16.75
C LYS A 33 -1.32 -8.08 -15.38
N LEU A 34 -0.35 -7.54 -14.62
CA LEU A 34 -0.61 -6.88 -13.34
C LEU A 34 -1.44 -5.59 -13.52
N GLU A 35 -1.12 -4.77 -14.52
CA GLU A 35 -1.89 -3.54 -14.78
C GLU A 35 -3.32 -3.85 -15.30
N GLU A 36 -3.50 -4.89 -16.10
CA GLU A 36 -4.83 -5.39 -16.51
C GLU A 36 -5.65 -5.85 -15.28
N ILE A 37 -5.02 -6.54 -14.32
CA ILE A 37 -5.66 -7.00 -13.08
C ILE A 37 -6.04 -5.81 -12.16
N LYS A 38 -5.15 -4.83 -11.99
CA LYS A 38 -5.44 -3.60 -11.23
C LYS A 38 -6.61 -2.82 -11.85
N ALA A 39 -6.64 -2.68 -13.17
CA ALA A 39 -7.76 -2.04 -13.87
C ALA A 39 -9.09 -2.78 -13.62
N MET A 40 -9.08 -4.12 -13.59
CA MET A 40 -10.25 -4.91 -13.23
C MET A 40 -10.68 -4.71 -11.77
N TYR A 41 -9.74 -4.73 -10.82
CA TYR A 41 -9.98 -4.43 -9.39
C TYR A 41 -10.67 -3.06 -9.21
N GLN A 42 -10.12 -2.01 -9.82
CA GLN A 42 -10.66 -0.66 -9.76
C GLN A 42 -12.07 -0.57 -10.39
N SER A 43 -12.34 -1.30 -11.48
CA SER A 43 -13.69 -1.36 -12.08
C SER A 43 -14.73 -2.08 -11.20
N GLN A 44 -14.31 -3.08 -10.40
CA GLN A 44 -15.20 -3.79 -9.49
C GLN A 44 -15.61 -2.92 -8.29
N LEU A 45 -14.68 -2.13 -7.74
CA LEU A 45 -14.96 -1.13 -6.70
C LEU A 45 -16.05 -0.14 -7.18
N GLN A 46 -15.89 0.44 -8.37
CA GLN A 46 -16.87 1.37 -8.94
C GLN A 46 -18.26 0.76 -9.13
N SER A 47 -18.35 -0.54 -9.46
CA SER A 47 -19.63 -1.22 -9.62
C SER A 47 -20.45 -1.31 -8.32
N LYS A 48 -19.79 -1.32 -7.15
CA LYS A 48 -20.45 -1.38 -5.84
C LYS A 48 -20.88 -0.02 -5.31
N GLN A 49 -20.21 1.09 -5.71
CA GLN A 49 -20.65 2.46 -5.40
C GLN A 49 -22.11 2.71 -5.85
N ASN A 50 -22.47 2.25 -7.05
CA ASN A 50 -23.84 2.36 -7.58
C ASN A 50 -24.90 1.55 -6.79
N ARG A 51 -24.48 0.66 -5.89
CA ARG A 51 -25.37 -0.16 -5.04
C ARG A 51 -25.47 0.37 -3.60
N SER A 52 -24.48 1.15 -3.13
CA SER A 52 -24.48 1.77 -1.78
C SER A 52 -25.19 3.12 -1.70
N GLN A 53 -25.54 3.75 -2.83
CA GLN A 53 -26.34 4.99 -2.91
C GLN A 53 -27.81 4.88 -2.41
N ILE A 54 -28.17 3.84 -1.65
CA ILE A 54 -29.54 3.57 -1.15
C ILE A 54 -29.66 3.95 0.35
N PHE A 55 -28.87 4.92 0.84
CA PHE A 55 -28.95 5.40 2.24
C PHE A 55 -28.80 6.92 2.38
N GLU A 56 -29.79 7.65 1.85
CA GLU A 56 -29.99 9.08 2.06
C GLU A 56 -31.15 9.37 3.03
N ARG A 57 -30.84 9.78 4.28
CA ARG A 57 -31.49 10.97 4.90
C ARG A 57 -30.89 11.38 6.27
N THR A 58 -30.06 12.42 6.23
CA THR A 58 -29.78 13.47 7.24
C THR A 58 -28.79 14.41 6.53
N GLY A 59 -28.99 15.71 6.36
CA GLY A 59 -29.52 16.70 7.31
C GLY A 59 -28.37 17.65 7.65
N ASP A 60 -28.31 18.80 6.98
CA ASP A 60 -27.39 19.94 7.14
C ASP A 60 -25.99 19.63 7.72
N LEU A 61 -25.09 19.14 6.87
CA LEU A 61 -23.64 19.11 7.07
C LEU A 61 -22.95 19.77 5.88
N ASP A 62 -21.76 20.35 6.08
CA ASP A 62 -21.00 21.02 5.02
C ASP A 62 -20.65 20.08 3.84
N GLU A 63 -20.50 20.62 2.62
CA GLU A 63 -20.32 19.81 1.40
C GLU A 63 -19.15 18.83 1.45
N ASP A 64 -18.06 19.12 2.18
CA ASP A 64 -16.92 18.20 2.34
C ASP A 64 -17.14 17.14 3.45
N ASP A 65 -18.02 17.42 4.41
CA ASP A 65 -18.45 16.47 5.44
C ASP A 65 -19.52 15.49 4.90
N GLN A 66 -20.29 15.89 3.88
CA GLN A 66 -21.21 14.99 3.18
C GLN A 66 -20.48 13.89 2.39
N LYS A 67 -19.32 14.22 1.78
CA LYS A 67 -18.51 13.32 0.92
C LYS A 67 -17.70 12.29 1.71
N SER A 68 -17.24 12.66 2.91
CA SER A 68 -16.32 11.86 3.72
C SER A 68 -16.86 11.60 5.13
N ARG A 69 -17.49 10.44 5.32
CA ARG A 69 -18.12 10.08 6.62
C ARG A 69 -17.09 9.43 7.54
N ALA A 70 -17.22 9.70 8.84
CA ALA A 70 -16.50 8.94 9.86
C ALA A 70 -16.94 7.47 9.76
N LEU A 71 -16.00 6.57 9.54
CA LEU A 71 -16.29 5.16 9.77
C LEU A 71 -16.15 4.95 11.27
N SER A 72 -17.27 4.72 11.94
CA SER A 72 -17.22 4.26 13.32
C SER A 72 -16.49 2.91 13.35
N PHE A 73 -15.81 2.63 14.46
CA PHE A 73 -15.26 1.30 14.73
C PHE A 73 -16.32 0.21 14.50
N ALA A 74 -17.54 0.44 14.99
CA ALA A 74 -18.71 -0.44 14.79
C ALA A 74 -19.22 -0.58 13.34
N PHE A 75 -18.78 0.26 12.40
CA PHE A 75 -19.01 0.06 10.96
C PHE A 75 -17.90 -0.81 10.35
N LEU A 76 -16.64 -0.56 10.71
CA LEU A 76 -15.50 -1.37 10.25
C LEU A 76 -15.55 -2.81 10.77
N GLU A 77 -16.01 -3.02 12.01
CA GLU A 77 -16.26 -4.34 12.61
C GLU A 77 -17.11 -5.26 11.69
N GLN A 78 -18.03 -4.70 10.91
CA GLN A 78 -18.97 -5.45 10.06
C GLN A 78 -18.28 -6.21 8.91
N PHE A 79 -17.07 -5.81 8.52
CA PHE A 79 -16.30 -6.41 7.43
C PHE A 79 -15.28 -7.45 7.91
N SER A 80 -15.12 -7.61 9.23
CA SER A 80 -14.19 -8.60 9.79
C SER A 80 -14.74 -10.02 9.62
N LYS A 81 -14.18 -10.78 8.67
CA LYS A 81 -14.82 -12.04 8.25
C LYS A 81 -14.62 -13.22 9.21
N TYR A 82 -13.86 -13.00 10.27
CA TYR A 82 -13.54 -13.98 11.31
C TYR A 82 -13.95 -13.50 12.71
N LYS A 83 -15.27 -13.50 12.94
CA LYS A 83 -15.95 -13.53 14.25
C LYS A 83 -15.71 -12.38 15.23
N ALA A 84 -16.80 -12.06 15.93
CA ALA A 84 -16.87 -11.33 17.18
C ALA A 84 -15.56 -11.28 18.00
N TRP A 85 -15.15 -10.06 18.31
CA TRP A 85 -14.17 -9.75 19.34
C TRP A 85 -14.53 -10.46 20.66
N ARG A 86 -13.74 -11.46 21.09
CA ARG A 86 -13.11 -11.58 22.43
C ARG A 86 -12.52 -12.97 22.76
N GLU A 87 -11.60 -13.01 23.77
CA GLU A 87 -10.58 -14.01 24.28
C GLU A 87 -9.33 -13.19 24.49
N PRO A 88 -9.42 -12.14 25.34
CA PRO A 88 -8.85 -10.83 25.09
C PRO A 88 -7.96 -10.47 26.29
N SER A 89 -7.99 -9.21 26.71
CA SER A 89 -8.13 -8.92 28.15
C SER A 89 -9.36 -9.64 28.71
N ARG A 90 -9.23 -10.82 29.34
CA ARG A 90 -10.38 -11.67 29.75
C ARG A 90 -11.43 -10.82 30.44
N ASP A 91 -12.60 -10.68 29.81
CA ASP A 91 -13.73 -10.07 30.50
C ASP A 91 -14.24 -11.03 31.58
N SER A 92 -15.23 -10.61 32.35
CA SER A 92 -15.75 -11.43 33.45
C SER A 92 -16.37 -12.77 33.02
N ASN A 93 -16.50 -13.05 31.71
CA ASN A 93 -17.37 -14.09 31.14
C ASN A 93 -16.64 -15.12 30.23
N ASN A 94 -15.44 -14.84 29.69
CA ASN A 94 -14.41 -15.85 29.31
C ASN A 94 -14.57 -16.62 27.94
N ASP A 95 -14.62 -15.94 26.77
CA ASP A 95 -14.81 -16.46 25.36
C ASP A 95 -13.74 -15.96 24.33
N LEU A 96 -13.26 -16.69 23.25
CA LEU A 96 -11.87 -16.69 22.56
C LEU A 96 -11.48 -15.96 21.19
N PHE A 97 -10.42 -15.08 21.12
CA PHE A 97 -9.83 -14.33 19.93
C PHE A 97 -8.37 -13.68 20.12
N ILE A 98 -7.96 -12.55 19.44
CA ILE A 98 -6.73 -11.69 19.60
C ILE A 98 -7.06 -10.17 19.46
N SER A 99 -6.62 -9.29 20.39
CA SER A 99 -6.50 -7.82 20.14
C SER A 99 -5.03 -7.41 20.04
N PHE A 100 -4.75 -6.38 19.23
CA PHE A 100 -3.53 -5.60 19.39
C PHE A 100 -3.88 -4.30 20.12
N ASP A 101 -3.11 -3.92 21.14
CA ASP A 101 -3.23 -2.61 21.80
C ASP A 101 -2.69 -1.46 20.91
N ASP A 102 -2.78 -1.65 19.59
CA ASP A 102 -2.08 -0.91 18.55
C ASP A 102 -2.83 -0.96 17.20
N ASN A 103 -2.43 -0.10 16.26
CA ASN A 103 -3.13 0.18 15.01
C ASN A 103 -3.18 -1.00 14.00
N ARG A 104 -2.58 -2.15 14.30
CA ARG A 104 -2.69 -3.33 13.42
C ARG A 104 -4.13 -3.80 13.21
N ASP A 105 -4.99 -3.66 14.22
CA ASP A 105 -6.40 -3.99 14.08
C ASP A 105 -7.09 -3.05 13.08
N MET A 106 -6.62 -1.81 12.92
CA MET A 106 -7.08 -0.90 11.86
C MET A 106 -6.58 -1.33 10.48
N ILE A 107 -5.33 -1.81 10.35
CA ILE A 107 -4.81 -2.36 9.08
C ILE A 107 -5.62 -3.59 8.66
N ILE A 108 -5.90 -4.50 9.60
CA ILE A 108 -6.69 -5.71 9.35
C ILE A 108 -8.10 -5.35 8.86
N GLN A 109 -8.81 -4.46 9.56
CA GLN A 109 -10.16 -4.02 9.19
C GLN A 109 -10.20 -3.36 7.80
N GLN A 110 -9.20 -2.50 7.49
CA GLN A 110 -9.10 -1.84 6.18
C GLN A 110 -8.82 -2.85 5.05
N LEU A 111 -7.93 -3.82 5.29
CA LEU A 111 -7.59 -4.85 4.31
C LEU A 111 -8.78 -5.79 4.07
N ASP A 112 -9.44 -6.27 5.12
CA ASP A 112 -10.62 -7.13 5.00
C ASP A 112 -11.75 -6.43 4.24
N HIS A 113 -12.03 -5.15 4.53
CA HIS A 113 -13.02 -4.36 3.79
C HIS A 113 -12.72 -4.30 2.27
N HIS A 114 -11.45 -4.06 1.90
CA HIS A 114 -11.04 -4.08 0.49
C HIS A 114 -11.11 -5.48 -0.14
N LEU A 115 -10.75 -6.54 0.59
CA LEU A 115 -10.86 -7.92 0.10
C LEU A 115 -12.33 -8.35 -0.06
N GLU A 116 -13.22 -7.96 0.85
CA GLU A 116 -14.69 -8.14 0.76
C GLU A 116 -15.27 -7.48 -0.49
N ALA A 117 -14.82 -6.26 -0.80
CA ALA A 117 -15.23 -5.57 -2.02
C ALA A 117 -14.90 -6.36 -3.30
N THR A 118 -13.87 -7.23 -3.28
CA THR A 118 -13.43 -8.04 -4.43
C THR A 118 -13.93 -9.48 -4.50
N GLN A 119 -14.82 -9.93 -3.60
CA GLN A 119 -15.23 -11.34 -3.58
C GLN A 119 -16.08 -11.79 -4.79
N ASP A 120 -16.54 -10.87 -5.65
CA ASP A 120 -17.15 -11.17 -6.95
C ASP A 120 -16.10 -11.35 -8.08
N SER A 121 -14.81 -11.40 -7.73
CA SER A 121 -13.69 -11.51 -8.67
C SER A 121 -13.55 -12.93 -9.25
N PRO A 122 -13.23 -13.09 -10.55
CA PRO A 122 -13.19 -14.40 -11.24
C PRO A 122 -11.97 -15.28 -10.87
N TYR A 123 -11.29 -14.99 -9.76
CA TYR A 123 -10.14 -15.76 -9.28
C TYR A 123 -10.58 -16.85 -8.29
N ASP A 124 -9.94 -18.03 -8.37
CA ASP A 124 -10.12 -19.13 -7.42
C ASP A 124 -9.66 -18.72 -6.01
N ARG A 125 -10.58 -18.07 -5.27
CA ARG A 125 -10.46 -17.60 -3.88
C ARG A 125 -9.19 -16.80 -3.57
N LEU A 126 -9.34 -15.48 -3.59
CA LEU A 126 -8.33 -14.54 -3.10
C LEU A 126 -7.83 -14.92 -1.69
N PRO A 127 -6.56 -14.60 -1.35
CA PRO A 127 -6.04 -14.77 0.00
C PRO A 127 -6.86 -13.97 1.02
N ASN A 128 -6.87 -14.45 2.26
CA ASN A 128 -7.36 -13.72 3.43
C ASN A 128 -6.28 -12.74 3.96
N TYR A 129 -6.68 -11.83 4.85
CA TYR A 129 -5.78 -10.84 5.43
C TYR A 129 -4.54 -11.47 6.08
N ASP A 130 -4.68 -12.60 6.81
CA ASP A 130 -3.58 -13.26 7.49
C ASP A 130 -2.53 -13.85 6.53
N GLN A 131 -2.93 -14.30 5.34
CA GLN A 131 -1.99 -14.74 4.31
C GLN A 131 -1.18 -13.60 3.72
N LEU A 132 -1.72 -12.37 3.67
CA LEU A 132 -1.05 -11.18 3.18
C LEU A 132 -0.19 -10.50 4.25
N LEU A 133 -0.63 -10.52 5.52
CA LEU A 133 0.08 -9.91 6.64
C LEU A 133 1.21 -10.78 7.23
N GLU A 134 1.22 -12.09 6.94
CA GLU A 134 2.33 -13.04 7.23
C GLU A 134 2.94 -13.63 5.95
N TYR A 135 3.68 -12.77 5.25
CA TYR A 135 4.16 -12.97 3.89
C TYR A 135 5.59 -12.44 3.68
N GLY A 136 6.41 -13.21 2.97
CA GLY A 136 7.75 -12.80 2.56
C GLY A 136 8.66 -12.40 3.72
N CYS A 137 9.53 -11.44 3.44
CA CYS A 137 10.56 -10.96 4.35
C CYS A 137 10.10 -9.79 5.23
N TYR A 138 9.05 -9.07 4.84
CA TYR A 138 8.61 -7.82 5.46
C TYR A 138 7.19 -7.84 5.99
N CYS A 139 6.27 -8.68 5.53
CA CYS A 139 4.97 -8.81 6.17
C CYS A 139 5.10 -9.74 7.39
N ASN A 140 5.07 -9.16 8.60
CA ASN A 140 5.03 -9.90 9.86
C ASN A 140 4.11 -9.22 10.89
N LEU A 141 3.00 -8.66 10.42
CA LEU A 141 2.15 -7.82 11.25
C LEU A 141 1.37 -8.65 12.28
N LEU A 142 1.21 -9.96 12.12
CA LEU A 142 0.49 -10.79 13.10
C LEU A 142 1.42 -11.40 14.17
N ASP A 143 2.74 -11.27 14.03
CA ASP A 143 3.69 -11.62 15.09
C ASP A 143 3.54 -10.69 16.32
N GLN A 144 3.66 -11.24 17.53
CA GLN A 144 3.64 -10.45 18.78
C GLN A 144 4.69 -9.32 18.79
N LYS A 145 5.82 -9.55 18.12
CA LYS A 145 6.87 -8.54 17.90
C LYS A 145 7.09 -8.38 16.41
N ILE A 146 6.76 -7.20 15.88
CA ILE A 146 7.10 -6.80 14.52
C ILE A 146 8.63 -6.79 14.41
N THR A 147 9.17 -7.60 13.50
CA THR A 147 10.61 -7.61 13.15
C THR A 147 10.83 -6.62 12.03
N GLN A 148 12.05 -6.09 11.81
CA GLN A 148 12.30 -5.10 10.73
C GLN A 148 11.93 -5.62 9.32
N GLY A 149 12.08 -6.93 9.11
CA GLY A 149 12.31 -7.52 7.80
C GLY A 149 13.74 -7.28 7.30
N GLN A 150 14.21 -8.11 6.38
CA GLN A 150 15.61 -8.16 5.96
C GLN A 150 15.74 -8.45 4.46
N GLY A 151 16.78 -7.90 3.83
CA GLY A 151 17.16 -8.27 2.46
C GLY A 151 16.31 -7.61 1.38
N ASP A 152 16.24 -8.26 0.22
CA ASP A 152 15.34 -7.83 -0.85
C ASP A 152 13.95 -8.45 -0.70
N PRO A 153 12.88 -7.72 -1.05
CA PRO A 153 11.53 -8.26 -1.12
C PRO A 153 11.49 -9.45 -2.09
N VAL A 154 10.68 -10.45 -1.77
CA VAL A 154 10.52 -11.64 -2.63
C VAL A 154 9.65 -11.38 -3.85
N ASP A 155 8.68 -10.48 -3.74
CA ASP A 155 7.79 -10.02 -4.81
C ASP A 155 7.13 -8.66 -4.46
N GLU A 156 6.13 -8.25 -5.23
CA GLU A 156 5.41 -6.99 -5.09
C GLU A 156 4.58 -6.87 -3.77
N ILE A 157 4.08 -7.98 -3.21
CA ILE A 157 3.34 -7.98 -1.92
C ILE A 157 4.32 -7.68 -0.78
N ASP A 158 5.48 -8.33 -0.80
CA ASP A 158 6.53 -8.12 0.17
C ASP A 158 7.11 -6.68 0.08
N GLU A 159 7.15 -6.09 -1.12
CA GLU A 159 7.50 -4.67 -1.28
C GLU A 159 6.47 -3.72 -0.67
N ALA A 160 5.16 -4.02 -0.73
CA ALA A 160 4.14 -3.20 -0.08
C ALA A 160 4.37 -3.13 1.45
N CYS A 161 4.69 -4.27 2.08
CA CYS A 161 5.05 -4.30 3.50
C CYS A 161 6.38 -3.61 3.80
N ARG A 162 7.38 -3.68 2.89
CA ARG A 162 8.63 -2.91 3.02
C ARG A 162 8.38 -1.41 2.90
N ALA A 163 7.49 -0.98 2.00
CA ALA A 163 7.08 0.40 1.82
C ALA A 163 6.34 0.94 3.04
N TRP A 164 5.37 0.20 3.60
CA TRP A 164 4.69 0.56 4.84
C TRP A 164 5.67 0.81 5.99
N ARG A 165 6.68 -0.04 6.17
CA ARG A 165 7.70 0.15 7.24
C ARG A 165 8.52 1.42 7.07
N ARG A 166 8.87 1.74 5.82
CA ARG A 166 9.57 2.98 5.47
C ARG A 166 8.67 4.19 5.71
N CYS A 167 7.39 4.08 5.36
CA CYS A 167 6.35 5.05 5.65
C CYS A 167 6.23 5.34 7.15
N SER A 168 5.87 4.32 7.94
CA SER A 168 5.51 4.51 9.34
C SER A 168 6.70 4.95 10.19
N TYR A 169 7.90 4.45 9.92
CA TYR A 169 9.01 4.60 10.88
C TYR A 169 10.27 5.29 10.36
N CYS A 170 10.43 5.45 9.05
CA CYS A 170 11.63 5.94 8.37
C CYS A 170 12.95 5.69 9.15
N ARG A 171 13.31 4.41 9.36
CA ARG A 171 14.40 4.02 10.27
C ARG A 171 15.75 3.87 9.59
N VAL A 172 16.79 4.20 10.35
CA VAL A 172 18.17 3.79 10.14
C VAL A 172 18.45 2.46 10.83
N GLN A 173 19.23 1.58 10.19
CA GLN A 173 19.85 0.45 10.88
C GLN A 173 21.09 0.92 11.64
N LYS A 174 21.03 0.91 12.98
CA LYS A 174 22.16 1.31 13.82
C LYS A 174 23.12 0.15 14.07
N ASP A 175 22.59 -1.05 14.23
CA ASP A 175 23.34 -2.32 14.27
C ASP A 175 22.49 -3.49 13.76
N ILE A 176 22.99 -4.72 13.82
CA ILE A 176 22.29 -5.92 13.32
C ILE A 176 20.90 -6.11 13.98
N THR A 177 20.71 -5.61 15.19
CA THR A 177 19.53 -5.84 16.03
C THR A 177 18.72 -4.59 16.36
N ASN A 178 19.27 -3.39 16.14
CA ASN A 178 18.70 -2.13 16.60
C ASN A 178 18.54 -1.09 15.48
N TYR A 179 17.40 -0.38 15.52
CA TYR A 179 16.97 0.56 14.49
C TYR A 179 16.38 1.81 15.12
N THR A 180 16.93 2.96 14.78
CA THR A 180 16.49 4.27 15.30
C THR A 180 15.62 4.95 14.24
N ARG A 181 14.60 5.70 14.66
CA ARG A 181 13.88 6.63 13.77
C ARG A 181 14.87 7.71 13.31
N ILE A 182 14.78 8.11 12.06
CA ILE A 182 15.60 9.22 11.53
C ILE A 182 14.87 10.55 11.78
N ASP A 183 13.55 10.56 11.61
CA ASP A 183 12.65 11.66 11.88
C ASP A 183 11.89 11.47 13.21
N ASP A 184 10.99 12.43 13.50
CA ASP A 184 10.02 12.50 14.61
C ASP A 184 10.12 11.37 15.65
N VAL A 185 11.02 11.58 16.61
CA VAL A 185 11.32 10.59 17.66
C VAL A 185 10.20 10.42 18.68
N ASP A 186 9.29 11.39 18.76
CA ASP A 186 8.15 11.42 19.68
C ASP A 186 6.90 10.73 19.07
N CYS A 187 6.86 10.56 17.75
CA CYS A 187 5.82 9.79 17.06
C CYS A 187 6.03 8.27 17.21
N GLU A 188 5.04 7.55 17.74
CA GLU A 188 4.98 6.08 17.69
C GLU A 188 3.74 5.62 16.90
N PRO A 189 3.82 5.53 15.56
CA PRO A 189 2.66 5.30 14.70
C PRO A 189 2.01 3.93 14.90
N LEU A 190 2.68 2.96 15.53
CA LEU A 190 2.04 1.70 15.87
C LEU A 190 0.95 1.91 16.92
N ILE A 191 1.22 2.70 17.98
CA ILE A 191 0.30 2.88 19.13
C ILE A 191 -0.41 4.24 19.14
N THR A 192 -0.10 5.15 18.19
CA THR A 192 -0.73 6.48 18.12
C THR A 192 -2.13 6.35 17.54
N PRO A 193 -3.22 6.53 18.33
CA PRO A 193 -4.56 6.33 17.83
C PRO A 193 -4.91 7.38 16.77
N TYR A 194 -5.65 6.95 15.74
CA TYR A 194 -6.18 7.81 14.70
C TYR A 194 -7.66 7.49 14.41
N GLN A 195 -8.36 8.48 13.88
CA GLN A 195 -9.70 8.34 13.33
C GLN A 195 -9.60 8.00 11.84
N LEU A 196 -10.42 7.04 11.40
CA LEU A 196 -10.52 6.65 10.01
C LEU A 196 -11.84 7.14 9.40
N PHE A 197 -11.73 7.94 8.33
CA PHE A 197 -12.87 8.38 7.54
C PHE A 197 -12.79 7.70 6.19
N PHE A 198 -13.93 7.48 5.55
CA PHE A 198 -13.98 6.96 4.18
C PHE A 198 -14.62 7.99 3.28
N ASP A 199 -13.92 8.31 2.20
CA ASP A 199 -14.42 9.10 1.10
C ASP A 199 -15.08 8.13 0.11
N TYR A 200 -16.41 8.21 -0.01
CA TYR A 200 -17.17 7.28 -0.86
C TYR A 200 -17.04 7.61 -2.36
N ASP A 201 -16.75 8.87 -2.71
CA ASP A 201 -16.60 9.31 -4.10
C ASP A 201 -15.22 8.91 -4.63
N ALA A 202 -14.17 9.18 -3.85
CA ALA A 202 -12.80 8.75 -4.15
C ALA A 202 -12.54 7.26 -3.81
N ASN A 203 -13.47 6.59 -3.11
CA ASN A 203 -13.38 5.20 -2.66
C ASN A 203 -12.05 4.89 -1.93
N MET A 204 -11.68 5.77 -1.00
CA MET A 204 -10.41 5.70 -0.29
C MET A 204 -10.55 6.21 1.15
N TYR A 205 -9.64 5.76 2.02
CA TYR A 205 -9.57 6.28 3.38
C TYR A 205 -9.02 7.72 3.39
N ASN A 206 -9.71 8.59 4.13
CA ASN A 206 -9.34 9.99 4.29
C ASN A 206 -8.74 10.21 5.68
N CYS A 207 -7.42 10.33 5.74
CA CYS A 207 -6.67 10.55 6.97
C CYS A 207 -6.51 12.02 7.36
N ASN A 208 -6.88 12.96 6.47
CA ASN A 208 -6.63 14.40 6.65
C ASN A 208 -7.38 14.98 7.85
N LYS A 209 -8.52 14.39 8.23
CA LYS A 209 -9.35 14.83 9.37
C LYS A 209 -8.70 14.63 10.75
N ASN A 210 -7.58 13.93 10.85
CA ASN A 210 -6.77 13.85 12.09
C ASN A 210 -5.97 15.15 12.35
N ILE A 211 -6.56 16.34 12.14
CA ILE A 211 -5.87 17.65 12.02
C ILE A 211 -5.04 18.06 13.25
N GLU A 212 -5.33 17.54 14.43
CA GLU A 212 -4.63 17.92 15.67
C GLU A 212 -3.32 17.16 15.88
N ASN A 213 -3.16 15.96 15.29
CA ASN A 213 -2.00 15.10 15.50
C ASN A 213 -1.38 14.62 14.17
N GLN A 214 -0.18 15.11 13.85
CA GLN A 214 0.52 14.75 12.62
C GLN A 214 0.99 13.28 12.61
N CYS A 215 1.38 12.72 13.77
CA CYS A 215 1.71 11.31 13.88
C CYS A 215 0.49 10.42 13.59
N ALA A 216 -0.70 10.80 14.08
CA ALA A 216 -1.97 10.12 13.78
C ALA A 216 -2.33 10.20 12.28
N ARG A 217 -2.19 11.38 11.64
CA ARG A 217 -2.33 11.53 10.17
C ARG A 217 -1.39 10.59 9.42
N ASN A 218 -0.12 10.58 9.81
CA ASN A 218 0.92 9.79 9.16
C ASN A 218 0.68 8.29 9.31
N ALA A 219 0.36 7.82 10.53
CA ALA A 219 0.02 6.43 10.81
C ALA A 219 -1.15 5.95 9.94
N CYS A 220 -2.28 6.66 9.99
CA CYS A 220 -3.45 6.41 9.16
C CYS A 220 -3.08 6.33 7.66
N THR A 221 -2.27 7.28 7.18
CA THR A 221 -1.89 7.35 5.76
C THR A 221 -1.02 6.17 5.34
N CYS A 222 -0.09 5.72 6.18
CA CYS A 222 0.72 4.53 5.92
C CYS A 222 -0.13 3.26 5.94
N ASP A 223 -0.97 3.10 6.96
CA ASP A 223 -1.78 1.91 7.19
C ASP A 223 -2.83 1.71 6.10
N GLY A 224 -3.49 2.79 5.67
CA GLY A 224 -4.46 2.77 4.57
C GLY A 224 -3.81 2.47 3.22
N GLU A 225 -2.62 3.00 2.93
CA GLU A 225 -1.86 2.63 1.73
C GLU A 225 -1.49 1.14 1.77
N LEU A 226 -1.05 0.60 2.91
CA LEU A 226 -0.74 -0.83 3.02
C LEU A 226 -1.98 -1.69 2.73
N ALA A 227 -3.11 -1.39 3.37
CA ALA A 227 -4.35 -2.13 3.18
C ALA A 227 -4.82 -2.11 1.73
N LEU A 228 -4.81 -0.93 1.08
CA LEU A 228 -5.14 -0.78 -0.33
C LEU A 228 -4.21 -1.59 -1.23
N ARG A 229 -2.88 -1.45 -1.04
CA ARG A 229 -1.86 -2.15 -1.85
C ARG A 229 -1.95 -3.66 -1.73
N LEU A 230 -2.14 -4.18 -0.52
CA LEU A 230 -2.27 -5.63 -0.30
C LEU A 230 -3.54 -6.19 -0.97
N ALA A 231 -4.64 -5.43 -0.98
CA ALA A 231 -5.85 -5.82 -1.70
C ALA A 231 -5.69 -5.76 -3.23
N GLU A 232 -5.04 -4.71 -3.77
CA GLU A 232 -4.70 -4.63 -5.21
C GLU A 232 -3.80 -5.80 -5.67
N LEU A 233 -2.90 -6.26 -4.79
CA LEU A 233 -1.92 -7.32 -5.07
C LEU A 233 -2.42 -8.73 -4.71
N ALA A 234 -3.54 -8.86 -4.00
CA ALA A 234 -4.13 -10.15 -3.63
C ALA A 234 -4.28 -11.15 -4.81
N PRO A 235 -4.63 -10.74 -6.05
CA PRO A 235 -4.73 -11.68 -7.18
C PRO A 235 -3.40 -12.23 -7.70
N VAL A 236 -2.24 -11.65 -7.31
CA VAL A 236 -0.90 -12.17 -7.65
C VAL A 236 -0.23 -12.91 -6.49
N PHE A 237 -0.96 -13.13 -5.39
CA PHE A 237 -0.50 -13.87 -4.22
C PHE A 237 0.11 -15.23 -4.55
N ASN A 238 1.34 -15.45 -4.09
CA ASN A 238 2.05 -16.70 -4.23
C ASN A 238 2.19 -17.39 -2.88
N LYS A 239 1.38 -18.44 -2.65
CA LYS A 239 1.40 -19.22 -1.41
C LYS A 239 2.81 -19.66 -0.98
N LYS A 240 3.76 -19.89 -1.91
CA LYS A 240 5.14 -20.26 -1.58
C LYS A 240 5.82 -19.27 -0.62
N PHE A 241 5.46 -17.99 -0.67
CA PHE A 241 6.06 -16.95 0.15
C PHE A 241 5.26 -16.63 1.42
N SER A 242 4.09 -17.24 1.63
CA SER A 242 3.33 -17.11 2.87
C SER A 242 3.77 -18.13 3.93
N ARG A 243 3.47 -17.83 5.20
CA ARG A 243 3.63 -18.79 6.31
C ARG A 243 2.96 -20.14 6.04
N ALA A 244 1.76 -20.12 5.44
CA ALA A 244 1.00 -21.33 5.07
C ALA A 244 1.58 -22.13 3.88
N GLY A 245 2.56 -21.58 3.16
CA GLY A 245 3.38 -22.31 2.18
C GLY A 245 4.74 -22.78 2.70
N GLY A 246 5.05 -22.57 3.97
CA GLY A 246 6.33 -22.96 4.57
C GLY A 246 7.49 -22.03 4.25
N PHE A 247 7.23 -20.74 4.01
CA PHE A 247 8.29 -19.76 3.78
C PHE A 247 9.21 -19.59 5.00
N ASP A 248 10.50 -19.88 4.86
CA ASP A 248 11.51 -19.64 5.90
C ASP A 248 12.09 -18.22 5.74
N LYS A 249 11.83 -17.33 6.72
CA LYS A 249 12.36 -15.96 6.75
C LYS A 249 13.91 -15.91 6.83
N LYS A 250 14.62 -17.02 7.10
CA LYS A 250 16.10 -17.09 7.00
C LYS A 250 16.66 -16.93 5.59
N GLN A 251 15.82 -17.13 4.55
CA GLN A 251 16.24 -16.91 3.15
C GLN A 251 16.23 -15.43 2.75
N CYS A 252 15.77 -14.54 3.63
CA CYS A 252 15.69 -13.10 3.42
C CYS A 252 17.08 -12.45 3.48
N GLN A 253 17.65 -12.18 2.30
CA GLN A 253 19.01 -11.69 2.14
C GLN A 253 19.08 -10.62 1.05
N TRP A 254 20.07 -9.75 1.15
CA TRP A 254 20.36 -8.72 0.14
C TRP A 254 21.06 -9.37 -1.05
N LYS A 255 20.49 -9.25 -2.27
CA LYS A 255 21.12 -9.77 -3.50
C LYS A 255 22.39 -8.99 -3.86
N LEU A 256 22.46 -7.72 -3.44
CA LEU A 256 23.64 -6.86 -3.52
C LEU A 256 23.75 -6.07 -2.21
N ARG A 257 24.94 -6.06 -1.59
CA ARG A 257 25.19 -5.24 -0.40
C ARG A 257 25.46 -3.79 -0.82
N THR A 258 24.39 -3.03 -1.06
CA THR A 258 24.47 -1.66 -1.58
C THR A 258 24.89 -0.64 -0.52
N GLY A 259 26.00 0.06 -0.77
CA GLY A 259 26.40 1.27 -0.04
C GLY A 259 27.33 1.02 1.17
N PRO A 260 28.23 1.96 1.51
CA PRO A 260 29.09 1.85 2.70
C PRO A 260 28.37 2.20 4.00
N ASN A 261 27.34 3.05 3.93
CA ASN A 261 26.76 3.76 5.07
C ASN A 261 25.26 3.45 5.21
N PRO A 262 24.74 3.33 6.44
CA PRO A 262 23.31 3.18 6.68
C PRO A 262 22.58 4.53 6.43
N PRO A 263 21.28 4.55 6.09
CA PRO A 263 20.53 5.79 5.86
C PRO A 263 20.58 6.76 7.05
N ASP A 264 20.57 8.05 6.80
CA ASP A 264 20.69 9.11 7.82
C ASP A 264 19.67 10.25 7.66
N GLU A 265 18.92 10.29 6.54
CA GLU A 265 17.79 11.20 6.33
C GLU A 265 16.56 10.50 5.74
N CYS A 266 15.41 11.18 5.80
CA CYS A 266 14.13 10.76 5.22
C CYS A 266 13.78 11.61 3.99
N CYS A 267 13.30 10.97 2.94
CA CYS A 267 12.75 11.63 1.76
C CYS A 267 11.32 11.14 1.46
N GLY A 268 10.60 11.83 0.59
CA GLY A 268 9.21 11.52 0.23
C GLY A 268 8.17 12.26 1.06
N ASN A 269 6.95 12.23 0.53
CA ASN A 269 5.72 12.55 1.25
C ASN A 269 4.99 11.27 1.65
N TYR A 270 4.21 11.29 2.74
CA TYR A 270 3.35 10.17 3.11
C TYR A 270 2.33 9.87 1.98
N PRO A 271 2.07 8.59 1.62
CA PRO A 271 2.60 7.36 2.22
C PRO A 271 3.96 6.88 1.66
N ASN A 272 4.54 7.59 0.69
CA ASN A 272 5.75 7.18 -0.03
C ASN A 272 7.05 7.65 0.64
N ARG A 273 7.11 7.74 1.98
CA ARG A 273 8.34 8.11 2.70
C ARG A 273 9.36 6.98 2.62
N PHE A 274 10.63 7.33 2.44
CA PHE A 274 11.73 6.37 2.46
C PHE A 274 13.01 6.94 3.08
N PRO A 275 13.79 6.11 3.81
CA PRO A 275 15.09 6.51 4.32
C PRO A 275 16.13 6.48 3.18
N TYR A 276 17.01 7.48 3.15
CA TYR A 276 18.13 7.59 2.21
C TYR A 276 19.42 7.99 2.94
N ASN A 277 20.56 7.92 2.24
CA ASN A 277 21.85 8.35 2.80
C ASN A 277 22.28 9.67 2.15
N THR A 278 22.45 10.74 2.93
CA THR A 278 22.94 12.06 2.47
C THR A 278 24.33 11.99 1.84
N ASN A 279 25.10 10.94 2.14
CA ASN A 279 26.50 10.77 1.77
C ASN A 279 27.33 12.02 2.12
N PHE A 280 27.17 12.53 3.34
CA PHE A 280 27.81 13.77 3.83
C PHE A 280 27.46 15.04 3.02
N GLY A 281 26.29 15.06 2.37
CA GLY A 281 25.79 16.16 1.55
C GLY A 281 25.88 15.94 0.04
N ASP A 282 26.51 14.85 -0.42
CA ASP A 282 26.53 14.45 -1.84
C ASP A 282 25.13 14.08 -2.39
N GLN A 283 24.16 13.83 -1.52
CA GLN A 283 22.75 13.55 -1.85
C GLN A 283 21.80 14.42 -1.01
N GLN A 284 20.71 14.86 -1.63
CA GLN A 284 19.63 15.63 -1.00
C GLN A 284 18.26 15.11 -1.46
N CYS A 285 17.25 15.30 -0.62
CA CYS A 285 15.86 15.06 -0.99
C CYS A 285 15.25 16.25 -1.76
N CYS A 286 14.52 15.97 -2.84
CA CYS A 286 13.61 16.90 -3.49
C CYS A 286 12.23 16.26 -3.63
N LYS A 287 11.33 16.59 -2.71
CA LYS A 287 9.97 16.04 -2.61
C LYS A 287 9.97 14.50 -2.49
N ASP A 288 9.89 13.78 -3.60
CA ASP A 288 9.79 12.31 -3.67
C ASP A 288 11.02 11.65 -4.34
N GLU A 289 12.02 12.44 -4.72
CA GLU A 289 13.24 11.96 -5.39
C GLU A 289 14.51 12.39 -4.62
N VAL A 290 15.52 11.52 -4.60
CA VAL A 290 16.85 11.85 -4.08
C VAL A 290 17.78 12.17 -5.24
N TYR A 291 18.48 13.30 -5.15
CA TYR A 291 19.34 13.82 -6.21
C TYR A 291 20.71 14.24 -5.65
N ARG A 292 21.72 14.37 -6.51
CA ARG A 292 22.99 14.99 -6.12
C ARG A 292 22.95 16.50 -6.39
N PRO A 293 23.46 17.37 -5.50
CA PRO A 293 23.55 18.80 -5.76
C PRO A 293 24.39 19.18 -6.99
N ASN A 294 25.27 18.30 -7.46
CA ASN A 294 26.02 18.48 -8.71
C ASN A 294 25.16 18.27 -9.98
N ASP A 295 24.05 17.53 -9.86
CA ASP A 295 23.17 17.16 -10.98
C ASP A 295 22.00 18.17 -11.14
N GLY A 296 21.79 19.09 -10.20
CA GLY A 296 20.75 20.12 -10.21
C GLY A 296 20.47 20.70 -8.83
N GLN A 297 19.32 21.37 -8.66
CA GLN A 297 18.82 21.84 -7.36
C GLN A 297 17.30 21.63 -7.26
N CYS A 298 16.75 21.59 -6.04
CA CYS A 298 15.31 21.41 -5.85
C CYS A 298 14.54 22.72 -6.10
N CYS A 299 13.79 22.79 -7.20
CA CYS A 299 13.01 23.97 -7.58
C CYS A 299 11.60 23.97 -6.97
N VAL A 300 10.95 25.14 -7.04
CA VAL A 300 9.51 25.30 -6.72
C VAL A 300 8.70 24.22 -7.46
N LYS A 301 7.77 23.57 -6.73
CA LYS A 301 7.02 22.36 -7.13
C LYS A 301 7.81 21.03 -7.08
N GLY A 302 9.00 21.00 -6.49
CA GLY A 302 9.74 19.76 -6.23
C GLY A 302 10.31 19.11 -7.49
N ARG A 303 10.86 19.91 -8.41
CA ARG A 303 11.57 19.40 -9.60
C ARG A 303 13.07 19.60 -9.43
N VAL A 304 13.86 18.57 -9.71
CA VAL A 304 15.32 18.67 -9.77
C VAL A 304 15.73 19.24 -11.12
N THR A 305 16.25 20.46 -11.13
CA THR A 305 16.84 21.13 -12.31
C THR A 305 17.62 22.36 -11.86
N PHE A 306 18.37 23.01 -12.75
CA PHE A 306 18.89 24.36 -12.48
C PHE A 306 17.72 25.35 -12.59
N CYS A 307 17.26 25.91 -11.46
CA CYS A 307 16.13 26.82 -11.47
C CYS A 307 16.51 28.15 -12.14
N SER A 308 15.71 28.56 -13.13
CA SER A 308 15.66 29.96 -13.55
C SER A 308 14.67 30.69 -12.65
N PHE A 309 15.08 31.85 -12.13
CA PHE A 309 14.26 32.76 -11.32
C PHE A 309 13.74 33.91 -12.19
#